data_AF-A0A6B2TA23-F1
#
_entry.id   AF-A0A6B2TA23-F1
#
_cell.length_a   1.000
_cell.length_b   1.000
_cell.length_c   1.000
_cell.angle_alpha   90.00
_cell.angle_beta   90.00
_cell.angle_gamma   90.00
#
_symmetry.space_group_name_H-M   'P 1'
#
loop_
_entity.id
_entity.type
_entity.pdbx_description
1 polymer ?
#
loop_
_entity_poly.entity_id
_entity_poly.type
_entity_poly.pdbx_seq_one_letter_code
_entity_poly.pdbx_strand_id
1 'polypeptide(L)'
;MELLPQWLALANARGYGAPPELLPALLNAARGRTDLRPQALTFAGPRALWLARLNPDWKFALRATPGGGVTLPSADDAPEVQRLWEEGLFAERVALLTTLRAHHAGTALDLLVSTWSTERAEDRLMFLDSLRTGLSSVDEPFLEQALTDRSRNVRATAAELLSALPDSALAGRMSTRAASCVAVDHTSDTPTLTVEAPHECDAGMERDGVTPKPPAGRGERSWWLGQLVEAAPLTTWQPRLGNRTPAEIVALPVADDWRSELHAAWCRAAVRQRDVAWSRALLGTPASPDAAGPGAVSLAERAKLLASLPAAERADWVAGFIAAHGLSEAFQLLGVCAVPWAEPLGRAVVDSLNIARDAGSYPWSFSGVMGLAERCLDPSEAVRLEALTAIPDEPENASPGAGGYWSEAFQRLVTTLRLRAAIRDELPPP
;
A
#
# COMPACT_ATOMS: atom_id res chain seq x y z
N MET A 1 -3.06 -11.90 -24.49
CA MET A 1 -2.18 -12.73 -23.62
C MET A 1 -2.01 -12.12 -22.22
N GLU A 2 -2.95 -11.29 -21.72
CA GLU A 2 -2.86 -10.62 -20.40
C GLU A 2 -3.49 -11.42 -19.24
N LEU A 3 -4.15 -12.55 -19.51
CA LEU A 3 -4.83 -13.35 -18.48
C LEU A 3 -3.96 -14.47 -17.88
N LEU A 4 -2.82 -14.77 -18.49
CA LEU A 4 -1.88 -15.78 -17.97
C LEU A 4 -1.37 -15.48 -16.54
N PRO A 5 -1.02 -14.23 -16.15
CA PRO A 5 -0.71 -13.93 -14.75
C PRO A 5 -1.90 -14.24 -13.83
N GLN A 6 -3.13 -13.85 -14.21
CA GLN A 6 -4.32 -14.12 -13.40
C GLN A 6 -4.58 -15.63 -13.25
N TRP A 7 -4.42 -16.40 -14.33
CA TRP A 7 -4.53 -17.85 -14.30
C TRP A 7 -3.49 -18.48 -13.36
N LEU A 8 -2.21 -18.06 -13.47
CA LEU A 8 -1.13 -18.56 -12.61
C LEU A 8 -1.35 -18.18 -11.14
N ALA A 9 -1.80 -16.96 -10.87
CA ALA A 9 -2.15 -16.52 -9.52
C ALA A 9 -3.22 -17.41 -8.90
N LEU A 10 -4.29 -17.70 -9.67
CA LEU A 10 -5.41 -18.51 -9.23
C LEU A 10 -5.00 -19.98 -9.03
N ALA A 11 -4.23 -20.54 -9.95
CA ALA A 11 -3.70 -21.89 -9.86
C ALA A 11 -2.82 -22.06 -8.61
N ASN A 12 -1.90 -21.12 -8.36
CA ASN A 12 -1.06 -21.12 -7.15
C ASN A 12 -1.89 -21.00 -5.88
N ALA A 13 -2.86 -20.07 -5.83
CA ALA A 13 -3.72 -19.87 -4.66
C ALA A 13 -4.56 -21.10 -4.32
N ARG A 14 -4.93 -21.89 -5.35
CA ARG A 14 -5.67 -23.15 -5.21
C ARG A 14 -4.75 -24.38 -5.04
N GLY A 15 -3.44 -24.20 -4.98
CA GLY A 15 -2.47 -25.27 -4.73
C GLY A 15 -2.21 -26.19 -5.93
N TYR A 16 -2.56 -25.78 -7.14
CA TYR A 16 -2.23 -26.55 -8.35
C TYR A 16 -0.72 -26.52 -8.62
N GLY A 17 -0.21 -27.61 -9.20
CA GLY A 17 1.17 -27.72 -9.66
C GLY A 17 1.25 -27.90 -11.17
N ALA A 18 2.28 -27.33 -11.80
CA ALA A 18 2.51 -27.49 -13.23
C ALA A 18 2.77 -28.97 -13.60
N PRO A 19 2.07 -29.52 -14.62
CA PRO A 19 2.45 -30.79 -15.23
C PRO A 19 3.90 -30.75 -15.73
N PRO A 20 4.72 -31.80 -15.48
CA PRO A 20 6.14 -31.81 -15.84
C PRO A 20 6.41 -31.47 -17.30
N GLU A 21 5.53 -31.89 -18.20
CA GLU A 21 5.64 -31.76 -19.64
C GLU A 21 5.47 -30.29 -20.10
N LEU A 22 4.81 -29.47 -19.29
CA LEU A 22 4.56 -28.06 -19.57
C LEU A 22 5.63 -27.12 -19.01
N LEU A 23 6.54 -27.62 -18.17
CA LEU A 23 7.60 -26.81 -17.55
C LEU A 23 8.49 -26.08 -18.59
N PRO A 24 8.94 -26.71 -19.71
CA PRO A 24 9.72 -26.00 -20.72
C PRO A 24 8.96 -24.84 -21.37
N ALA A 25 7.67 -25.05 -21.68
CA ALA A 25 6.83 -24.03 -22.30
C ALA A 25 6.58 -22.85 -21.34
N LEU A 26 6.32 -23.15 -20.07
CA LEU A 26 6.14 -22.16 -19.01
C LEU A 26 7.42 -21.33 -18.78
N LEU A 27 8.59 -21.98 -18.72
CA LEU A 27 9.89 -21.31 -18.60
C LEU A 27 10.19 -20.43 -19.82
N ASN A 28 9.88 -20.89 -21.03
CA ASN A 28 10.01 -20.08 -22.24
C ASN A 28 9.09 -18.86 -22.24
N ALA A 29 7.85 -19.00 -21.79
CA ALA A 29 6.92 -17.88 -21.64
C ALA A 29 7.44 -16.85 -20.61
N ALA A 30 7.94 -17.30 -19.46
CA ALA A 30 8.49 -16.44 -18.42
C ALA A 30 9.84 -15.78 -18.80
N ARG A 31 10.59 -16.37 -19.74
CA ARG A 31 11.85 -15.80 -20.27
C ARG A 31 11.61 -14.40 -20.84
N GLY A 32 10.62 -14.26 -21.72
CA GLY A 32 10.30 -13.01 -22.43
C GLY A 32 9.44 -12.03 -21.65
N ARG A 33 8.90 -12.43 -20.49
CA ARG A 33 7.90 -11.65 -19.73
C ARG A 33 8.25 -11.58 -18.24
N THR A 34 8.93 -10.51 -17.85
CA THR A 34 9.39 -10.31 -16.47
C THR A 34 8.24 -10.26 -15.46
N ASP A 35 7.09 -9.74 -15.86
CA ASP A 35 5.84 -9.69 -15.09
C ASP A 35 5.31 -11.08 -14.72
N LEU A 36 5.53 -12.09 -15.57
CA LEU A 36 5.07 -13.47 -15.32
C LEU A 36 5.98 -14.27 -14.39
N ARG A 37 7.26 -13.89 -14.29
CA ARG A 37 8.30 -14.72 -13.66
C ARG A 37 7.95 -15.16 -12.23
N PRO A 38 7.49 -14.29 -11.32
CA PRO A 38 7.23 -14.70 -9.95
C PRO A 38 6.18 -15.81 -9.88
N GLN A 39 5.00 -15.58 -10.46
CA GLN A 39 3.88 -16.53 -10.41
C GLN A 39 4.15 -17.79 -11.23
N ALA A 40 4.85 -17.67 -12.36
CA ALA A 40 5.25 -18.82 -13.17
C ALA A 40 6.23 -19.72 -12.43
N LEU A 41 7.22 -19.15 -11.73
CA LEU A 41 8.19 -19.93 -10.97
C LEU A 41 7.57 -20.58 -9.73
N THR A 42 6.67 -19.89 -9.03
CA THR A 42 5.88 -20.49 -7.94
C THR A 42 5.09 -21.70 -8.45
N PHE A 43 4.40 -21.56 -9.59
CA PHE A 43 3.59 -22.62 -10.17
C PHE A 43 4.42 -23.81 -10.70
N ALA A 44 5.60 -23.51 -11.24
CA ALA A 44 6.51 -24.50 -11.80
C ALA A 44 7.26 -25.29 -10.72
N GLY A 45 7.44 -24.71 -9.53
CA GLY A 45 8.01 -25.35 -8.35
C GLY A 45 9.47 -25.81 -8.51
N PRO A 46 9.95 -26.68 -7.60
CA PRO A 46 11.35 -27.10 -7.56
C PRO A 46 11.85 -27.78 -8.83
N ARG A 47 10.97 -28.47 -9.56
CA ARG A 47 11.32 -29.18 -10.82
C ARG A 47 11.77 -28.22 -11.92
N ALA A 48 11.17 -27.03 -11.99
CA ALA A 48 11.61 -26.01 -12.94
C ALA A 48 12.98 -25.42 -12.61
N LEU A 49 13.32 -25.30 -11.32
CA LEU A 49 14.65 -24.88 -10.89
C LEU A 49 15.70 -25.93 -11.27
N TRP A 50 15.41 -27.21 -11.07
CA TRP A 50 16.28 -28.30 -11.54
C TRP A 50 16.47 -28.22 -13.06
N LEU A 51 15.38 -28.07 -13.82
CA LEU A 51 15.41 -27.99 -15.27
C LEU A 51 16.18 -26.75 -15.78
N ALA A 52 16.05 -25.61 -15.09
CA ALA A 52 16.76 -24.37 -15.41
C ALA A 52 18.29 -24.47 -15.23
N ARG A 53 18.79 -25.39 -14.39
CA ARG A 53 20.24 -25.65 -14.28
C ARG A 53 20.80 -26.33 -15.54
N LEU A 54 19.96 -27.01 -16.32
CA LEU A 54 20.35 -27.76 -17.51
C LEU A 54 20.27 -26.92 -18.79
N ASN A 55 19.66 -25.73 -18.75
CA ASN A 55 19.49 -24.87 -19.93
C ASN A 55 19.88 -23.41 -19.64
N PRO A 56 20.96 -22.89 -20.25
CA PRO A 56 21.42 -21.51 -20.06
C PRO A 56 20.36 -20.43 -20.33
N ASP A 57 19.40 -20.72 -21.20
CA ASP A 57 18.33 -19.79 -21.56
C ASP A 57 17.34 -19.51 -20.41
N TRP A 58 17.31 -20.39 -19.41
CA TRP A 58 16.43 -20.30 -18.24
C TRP A 58 17.15 -19.81 -16.98
N LYS A 59 18.37 -19.27 -17.10
CA LYS A 59 19.11 -18.69 -15.97
C LYS A 59 18.34 -17.64 -15.17
N PHE A 60 17.34 -16.97 -15.79
CA PHE A 60 16.47 -16.04 -15.07
C PHE A 60 15.66 -16.74 -13.96
N ALA A 61 15.28 -18.00 -14.14
CA ALA A 61 14.54 -18.78 -13.14
C ALA A 61 15.36 -18.99 -11.87
N LEU A 62 16.68 -19.07 -12.04
CA LEU A 62 17.66 -19.12 -10.96
C LEU A 62 17.97 -17.74 -10.38
N ARG A 63 17.36 -16.64 -10.84
CA ARG A 63 17.60 -15.27 -10.35
C ARG A 63 16.34 -14.55 -9.86
N ALA A 64 15.16 -14.99 -10.32
CA ALA A 64 13.89 -14.27 -10.17
C ALA A 64 13.03 -14.72 -8.97
N THR A 65 13.49 -15.68 -8.17
CA THR A 65 13.00 -15.83 -6.80
C THR A 65 13.50 -14.66 -5.95
N PRO A 66 12.69 -14.10 -5.02
CA PRO A 66 13.26 -13.36 -3.90
C PRO A 66 14.31 -14.26 -3.24
N GLY A 67 15.58 -13.82 -3.20
CA GLY A 67 16.71 -14.73 -2.95
C GLY A 67 17.24 -15.43 -4.21
N GLY A 68 17.35 -14.71 -5.33
CA GLY A 68 17.73 -15.23 -6.65
C GLY A 68 18.98 -16.11 -6.62
N GLY A 69 18.78 -17.42 -6.77
CA GLY A 69 19.84 -18.42 -6.94
C GLY A 69 20.36 -19.02 -5.65
N VAL A 70 19.96 -18.43 -4.53
CA VAL A 70 20.29 -18.89 -3.20
C VAL A 70 19.24 -19.93 -2.83
N THR A 71 19.65 -21.19 -2.72
CA THR A 71 18.92 -22.10 -1.82
C THR A 71 19.05 -21.51 -0.42
N LEU A 72 18.06 -20.71 -0.02
CA LEU A 72 17.97 -20.25 1.35
C LEU A 72 17.78 -21.48 2.24
N PRO A 73 18.46 -21.54 3.40
CA PRO A 73 18.22 -22.60 4.37
C PRO A 73 16.74 -22.67 4.76
N SER A 74 16.33 -23.85 5.20
CA SER A 74 15.11 -23.92 6.00
C SER A 74 15.26 -22.99 7.20
N ALA A 75 14.18 -22.30 7.57
CA ALA A 75 14.20 -21.40 8.70
C ALA A 75 14.51 -22.12 10.03
N ASP A 76 14.25 -23.44 10.08
CA ASP A 76 14.57 -24.33 11.19
C ASP A 76 16.01 -24.89 11.16
N ASP A 77 16.77 -24.70 10.07
CA ASP A 77 18.14 -25.20 9.92
C ASP A 77 19.16 -24.19 10.46
N ALA A 78 19.23 -24.07 11.79
CA ALA A 78 20.05 -23.07 12.47
C ALA A 78 21.53 -23.05 12.02
N PRO A 79 22.23 -24.19 11.81
CA PRO A 79 23.60 -24.19 11.29
C PRO A 79 23.73 -23.54 9.91
N GLU A 80 22.84 -23.87 8.98
CA GLU A 80 22.88 -23.35 7.62
C GLU A 80 22.44 -21.88 7.56
N VAL A 81 21.48 -21.49 8.41
CA VAL A 81 21.11 -20.08 8.66
C VAL A 81 22.32 -19.27 9.12
N GLN A 82 23.04 -19.75 10.14
CA GLN A 82 24.22 -19.07 10.67
C GLN A 82 25.31 -18.96 9.60
N ARG A 83 25.58 -20.04 8.87
CA ARG A 83 26.58 -20.08 7.81
C ARG A 83 26.25 -19.08 6.70
N LEU A 84 25.00 -19.02 6.24
CA LEU A 84 24.58 -18.05 5.23
C LEU A 84 24.65 -16.61 5.76
N TRP A 85 24.38 -16.39 7.05
CA TRP A 85 24.50 -15.06 7.66
C TRP A 85 25.95 -14.56 7.70
N GLU A 86 26.89 -15.43 8.03
CA GLU A 86 28.31 -15.11 8.16
C GLU A 86 29.05 -15.01 6.81
N GLU A 87 28.76 -15.93 5.89
CA GLU A 87 29.49 -16.08 4.63
C GLU A 87 28.76 -15.47 3.43
N GLY A 88 27.45 -15.24 3.56
CA GLY A 88 26.58 -14.83 2.48
C GLY A 88 26.82 -13.41 2.01
N LEU A 89 26.57 -13.18 0.72
CA LEU A 89 26.55 -11.84 0.15
C LEU A 89 25.40 -11.04 0.78
N PHE A 90 25.53 -9.73 0.74
CA PHE A 90 24.54 -8.80 1.29
C PHE A 90 23.09 -9.10 0.84
N ALA A 91 22.87 -9.36 -0.45
CA ALA A 91 21.53 -9.68 -0.97
C ALA A 91 20.97 -11.01 -0.41
N GLU A 92 21.84 -11.98 -0.14
CA GLU A 92 21.46 -13.28 0.43
C GLU A 92 21.08 -13.11 1.90
N ARG A 93 21.84 -12.28 2.64
CA ARG A 93 21.55 -11.92 4.03
C ARG A 93 20.22 -11.16 4.17
N VAL A 94 19.93 -10.22 3.28
CA VAL A 94 18.62 -9.52 3.26
C VAL A 94 17.47 -10.49 2.98
N ALA A 95 17.65 -11.42 2.02
CA ALA A 95 16.64 -12.42 1.71
C ALA A 95 16.42 -13.41 2.87
N LEU A 96 17.50 -13.80 3.55
CA LEU A 96 17.45 -14.62 4.77
C LEU A 96 16.68 -13.92 5.87
N LEU A 97 17.03 -12.68 6.21
CA LEU A 97 16.31 -11.90 7.23
C LEU A 97 14.83 -11.74 6.88
N THR A 98 14.51 -11.44 5.62
CA THR A 98 13.12 -11.32 5.17
C THR A 98 12.33 -12.62 5.42
N THR A 99 12.96 -13.76 5.14
CA THR A 99 12.36 -15.09 5.36
C THR A 99 12.21 -15.39 6.86
N LEU A 100 13.26 -15.17 7.65
CA LEU A 100 13.23 -15.40 9.09
C LEU A 100 12.23 -14.47 9.78
N ARG A 101 12.08 -13.21 9.35
CA ARG A 101 11.08 -12.30 9.93
C ARG A 101 9.64 -12.79 9.76
N ALA A 102 9.34 -13.56 8.71
CA ALA A 102 8.02 -14.13 8.50
C ALA A 102 7.72 -15.35 9.38
N HIS A 103 8.75 -16.08 9.84
CA HIS A 103 8.61 -17.39 10.49
C HIS A 103 9.19 -17.45 11.92
N HIS A 104 10.37 -16.85 12.14
CA HIS A 104 11.12 -16.80 13.40
C HIS A 104 11.69 -15.39 13.64
N ALA A 105 10.80 -14.44 13.94
CA ALA A 105 11.14 -13.02 14.09
C ALA A 105 12.27 -12.75 15.10
N GLY A 106 12.30 -13.51 16.21
CA GLY A 106 13.36 -13.41 17.23
C GLY A 106 14.73 -13.84 16.72
N THR A 107 14.82 -14.96 15.99
CA THR A 107 16.08 -15.44 15.39
C THR A 107 16.65 -14.42 14.40
N ALA A 108 15.79 -13.79 13.60
CA ALA A 108 16.22 -12.72 12.69
C ALA A 108 16.83 -11.54 13.45
N LEU A 109 16.22 -11.14 14.58
CA LEU A 109 16.71 -10.07 15.44
C LEU A 109 18.06 -10.44 16.08
N ASP A 110 18.20 -11.66 16.59
CA ASP A 110 19.44 -12.15 17.20
C ASP A 110 20.62 -12.10 16.20
N LEU A 111 20.39 -12.57 14.97
CA LEU A 111 21.38 -12.49 13.89
C LEU A 111 21.77 -11.03 13.60
N LEU A 112 20.77 -10.14 13.47
CA LEU A 112 21.02 -8.73 13.20
C LEU A 112 21.84 -8.07 14.32
N VAL A 113 21.46 -8.30 15.58
CA VAL A 113 22.16 -7.77 16.76
C VAL A 113 23.61 -8.26 16.80
N SER A 114 23.86 -9.52 16.43
CA SER A 114 25.18 -10.15 16.51
C SER A 114 26.26 -9.45 15.66
N THR A 115 25.92 -8.90 14.49
CA THR A 115 26.89 -8.26 13.59
C THR A 115 26.72 -6.74 13.47
N TRP A 116 25.69 -6.16 14.10
CA TRP A 116 25.29 -4.75 13.94
C TRP A 116 26.45 -3.75 14.08
N SER A 117 27.34 -3.96 15.04
CA SER A 117 28.47 -3.05 15.30
C SER A 117 29.53 -3.05 14.20
N THR A 118 29.61 -4.14 13.42
CA THR A 118 30.58 -4.32 12.33
C THR A 118 30.03 -3.93 10.94
N GLU A 119 28.71 -3.83 10.80
CA GLU A 119 28.07 -3.51 9.53
C GLU A 119 28.29 -2.06 9.09
N ARG A 120 28.29 -1.85 7.77
CA ARG A 120 28.35 -0.51 7.18
C ARG A 120 27.03 0.21 7.36
N ALA A 121 27.03 1.54 7.26
CA ALA A 121 25.83 2.35 7.46
C ALA A 121 24.70 2.04 6.48
N GLU A 122 25.04 1.76 5.21
CA GLU A 122 24.07 1.40 4.16
C GLU A 122 23.46 0.01 4.43
N ASP A 123 24.28 -0.97 4.79
CA ASP A 123 23.83 -2.33 5.10
C ASP A 123 22.92 -2.33 6.33
N ARG A 124 23.29 -1.59 7.38
CA ARG A 124 22.47 -1.40 8.59
C ARG A 124 21.10 -0.83 8.28
N LEU A 125 21.03 0.17 7.39
CA LEU A 125 19.75 0.76 6.99
C LEU A 125 18.84 -0.31 6.36
N MET A 126 19.38 -1.11 5.44
CA MET A 126 18.63 -2.15 4.75
C MET A 126 18.24 -3.32 5.66
N PHE A 127 19.11 -3.73 6.58
CA PHE A 127 18.77 -4.75 7.56
C PHE A 127 17.72 -4.26 8.56
N LEU A 128 17.81 -3.00 9.00
CA LEU A 128 16.82 -2.39 9.88
C LEU A 128 15.44 -2.32 9.21
N ASP A 129 15.40 -2.00 7.91
CA ASP A 129 14.17 -1.98 7.12
C ASP A 129 13.47 -3.34 7.08
N SER A 130 14.22 -4.45 7.16
CA SER A 130 13.64 -5.80 7.21
C SER A 130 12.77 -6.06 8.44
N LEU A 131 12.98 -5.34 9.54
CA LEU A 131 12.20 -5.48 10.77
C LEU A 131 10.75 -5.03 10.63
N ARG A 132 10.39 -4.26 9.57
CA ARG A 132 9.00 -3.88 9.26
C ARG A 132 8.07 -5.09 9.18
N THR A 133 8.58 -6.22 8.68
CA THR A 133 7.85 -7.49 8.68
C THR A 133 7.88 -8.09 10.07
N GLY A 134 6.70 -8.34 10.64
CA GLY A 134 6.58 -8.93 11.98
C GLY A 134 7.04 -8.01 13.12
N LEU A 135 7.12 -6.69 12.89
CA LEU A 135 7.52 -5.70 13.91
C LEU A 135 6.71 -5.88 15.20
N SER A 136 7.41 -5.97 16.33
CA SER A 136 6.81 -6.21 17.63
C SER A 136 7.59 -5.55 18.77
N SER A 137 7.06 -5.60 19.99
CA SER A 137 7.73 -5.08 21.20
C SER A 137 9.07 -5.76 21.50
N VAL A 138 9.33 -6.95 20.95
CA VAL A 138 10.64 -7.64 21.09
C VAL A 138 11.75 -6.88 20.37
N ASP A 139 11.42 -6.14 19.31
CA ASP A 139 12.38 -5.36 18.52
C ASP A 139 12.75 -4.03 19.21
N GLU A 140 11.94 -3.57 20.17
CA GLU A 140 12.05 -2.24 20.79
C GLU A 140 13.42 -1.96 21.45
N PRO A 141 14.01 -2.86 22.28
CA PRO A 141 15.30 -2.59 22.91
C PRO A 141 16.43 -2.35 21.91
N PHE A 142 16.43 -3.09 20.81
CA PHE A 142 17.40 -2.93 19.73
C PHE A 142 17.17 -1.61 18.96
N LEU A 143 15.91 -1.28 18.67
CA LEU A 143 15.57 -0.03 17.99
C LEU A 143 15.91 1.21 18.82
N GLU A 144 15.68 1.18 20.14
CA GLU A 144 16.08 2.25 21.07
C GLU A 144 17.61 2.44 21.09
N GLN A 145 18.38 1.35 20.98
CA GLN A 145 19.83 1.44 20.79
C GLN A 145 20.18 2.09 19.43
N ALA A 146 19.48 1.70 18.35
CA ALA A 146 19.68 2.22 17.01
C ALA A 146 19.36 3.73 16.85
N LEU A 147 18.60 4.33 17.77
CA LEU A 147 18.44 5.79 17.86
C LEU A 147 19.75 6.53 18.15
N THR A 148 20.79 5.85 18.63
CA THR A 148 22.11 6.45 18.88
C THR A 148 23.10 6.21 17.76
N ASP A 149 22.66 5.64 16.63
CA ASP A 149 23.52 5.31 15.51
C ASP A 149 24.19 6.56 14.91
N ARG A 150 25.44 6.44 14.46
CA ARG A 150 26.17 7.51 13.75
C ARG A 150 25.45 7.99 12.47
N SER A 151 24.76 7.10 11.77
CA SER A 151 24.05 7.39 10.52
C SER A 151 22.68 8.01 10.80
N ARG A 152 22.44 9.20 10.25
CA ARG A 152 21.13 9.87 10.35
C ARG A 152 19.99 9.01 9.78
N ASN A 153 20.21 8.32 8.67
CA ASN A 153 19.16 7.51 8.03
C ASN A 153 18.81 6.27 8.87
N VAL A 154 19.80 5.69 9.56
CA VAL A 154 19.57 4.56 10.49
C VAL A 154 18.76 5.04 11.69
N ARG A 155 19.12 6.18 12.30
CA ARG A 155 18.35 6.77 13.41
C ARG A 155 16.91 7.08 13.00
N ALA A 156 16.72 7.72 11.84
CA ALA A 156 15.40 8.06 11.33
C ALA A 156 14.53 6.82 11.10
N THR A 157 15.10 5.76 10.53
CA THR A 157 14.38 4.50 10.31
C THR A 157 14.04 3.80 11.63
N ALA A 158 14.96 3.82 12.61
CA ALA A 158 14.69 3.28 13.95
C ALA A 158 13.54 4.03 14.64
N ALA A 159 13.56 5.37 14.58
CA ALA A 159 12.49 6.21 15.12
C ALA A 159 11.14 5.96 14.43
N GLU A 160 11.14 5.77 13.11
CA GLU A 160 9.94 5.45 12.34
C GLU A 160 9.35 4.09 12.75
N LEU A 161 10.19 3.06 12.93
CA LEU A 161 9.76 1.74 13.40
C LEU A 161 9.21 1.80 14.82
N LEU A 162 9.90 2.49 15.74
CA LEU A 162 9.40 2.70 17.10
C LEU A 162 8.06 3.46 17.11
N SER A 163 7.90 4.47 16.25
CA SER A 163 6.63 5.21 16.11
C SER A 163 5.49 4.35 15.55
N ALA A 164 5.79 3.21 14.93
CA ALA A 164 4.79 2.23 14.49
C ALA A 164 4.38 1.27 15.62
N LEU A 165 5.05 1.29 16.77
CA LEU A 165 4.73 0.55 17.99
C LEU A 165 4.09 1.52 19.01
N PRO A 166 2.75 1.53 19.16
CA PRO A 166 2.05 2.52 19.99
C PRO A 166 2.49 2.55 21.45
N ASP A 167 2.90 1.39 21.98
CA ASP A 167 3.31 1.22 23.38
C ASP A 167 4.82 1.44 23.61
N SER A 168 5.59 1.78 22.57
CA SER A 168 7.03 1.98 22.71
C SER A 168 7.37 3.21 23.55
N ALA A 169 8.54 3.20 24.17
CA ALA A 169 9.04 4.32 24.95
C ALA A 169 9.16 5.59 24.09
N LEU A 170 9.60 5.48 22.83
CA LEU A 170 9.63 6.62 21.90
C LEU A 170 8.22 7.15 21.63
N ALA A 171 7.25 6.27 21.38
CA ALA A 171 5.87 6.65 21.14
C ALA A 171 5.27 7.39 22.35
N GLY A 172 5.57 6.98 23.58
CA GLY A 172 5.21 7.70 24.80
C GLY A 172 5.85 9.10 24.92
N ARG A 173 7.12 9.23 24.53
CA ARG A 173 7.81 10.54 24.47
C ARG A 173 7.19 11.45 23.40
N MET A 174 6.85 10.91 22.23
CA MET A 174 6.17 11.65 21.15
C MET A 174 4.76 12.07 21.57
N SER A 175 4.00 11.18 22.21
CA SER A 175 2.68 11.46 22.78
C SER A 175 2.73 12.66 23.73
N THR A 176 3.67 12.66 24.67
CA THR A 176 3.84 13.75 25.64
C THR A 176 4.13 15.09 24.95
N ARG A 177 5.08 15.11 24.00
CA ARG A 177 5.44 16.34 23.25
C ARG A 177 4.26 16.83 22.40
N ALA A 178 3.61 15.93 21.65
CA ALA A 178 2.49 16.28 20.79
C ALA A 178 1.26 16.77 21.59
N ALA A 179 1.00 16.17 22.76
CA ALA A 179 -0.08 16.59 23.66
C ALA A 179 0.17 17.96 24.30
N SER A 180 1.44 18.37 24.49
CA SER A 180 1.74 19.74 24.92
C SER A 180 1.48 20.78 23.82
N CYS A 181 1.52 20.37 22.55
CA CYS A 181 1.35 21.28 21.42
C CYS A 181 -0.10 21.51 21.01
N VAL A 182 -1.01 20.54 21.23
CA VAL A 182 -2.40 20.64 20.74
C VAL A 182 -3.37 20.54 21.90
N ALA A 183 -4.24 21.53 22.03
CA ALA A 183 -5.25 21.61 23.08
C ALA A 183 -6.63 21.92 22.51
N VAL A 184 -7.68 21.63 23.28
CA VAL A 184 -9.02 22.17 23.02
C VAL A 184 -9.17 23.44 23.84
N ASP A 185 -9.44 24.54 23.16
CA ASP A 185 -9.92 25.76 23.78
C ASP A 185 -11.44 25.67 23.97
N HIS A 186 -11.85 25.97 25.20
CA HIS A 186 -13.25 25.96 25.66
C HIS A 186 -13.76 27.37 25.98
N THR A 187 -12.98 28.42 25.72
CA THR A 187 -13.37 29.81 25.99
C THR A 187 -14.44 30.32 25.02
N SER A 188 -14.50 29.77 23.81
CA SER A 188 -15.57 30.01 22.84
C SER A 188 -16.71 28.98 22.95
N ASP A 189 -17.92 29.37 22.55
CA ASP A 189 -19.11 28.49 22.51
C ASP A 189 -18.87 27.21 21.69
N THR A 190 -18.04 27.30 20.64
CA THR A 190 -17.60 26.16 19.85
C THR A 190 -16.20 25.72 20.32
N PRO A 191 -16.02 24.47 20.78
CA PRO A 191 -14.70 23.93 21.10
C PRO A 191 -13.78 23.99 19.87
N THR A 192 -12.60 24.59 20.02
CA THR A 192 -11.66 24.83 18.91
C THR A 192 -10.29 24.28 19.27
N LEU A 193 -9.61 23.66 18.31
CA LEU A 193 -8.23 23.21 18.49
C LEU A 193 -7.28 24.39 18.40
N THR A 194 -6.50 24.59 19.45
CA THR A 194 -5.39 25.56 19.48
C THR A 194 -4.06 24.82 19.45
N VAL A 195 -3.07 25.45 18.83
CA VAL A 195 -1.76 24.85 18.60
C VAL A 195 -0.67 25.77 19.10
N GLU A 196 0.12 25.29 20.06
CA GLU A 196 1.39 25.88 20.46
C GLU A 196 2.52 25.00 19.89
N ALA A 197 2.98 25.35 18.69
CA ALA A 197 4.06 24.62 18.04
C ALA A 197 5.40 24.79 18.82
N PRO A 198 6.32 23.81 18.76
CA PRO A 198 7.61 23.93 19.44
C PRO A 198 8.39 25.18 19.01
N HIS A 199 9.06 25.83 19.96
CA HIS A 199 9.92 27.00 19.69
C HIS A 199 11.32 26.61 19.22
N GLU A 200 11.75 25.39 19.53
CA GLU A 200 13.04 24.82 19.14
C GLU A 200 12.92 23.32 18.93
N CYS A 201 13.90 22.74 18.24
CA CYS A 201 14.11 21.30 18.20
C CYS A 201 15.27 20.95 19.14
N ASP A 202 14.95 20.43 20.32
CA ASP A 202 15.96 20.06 21.32
C ASP A 202 16.72 18.78 20.96
N ALA A 203 17.82 18.50 21.67
CA ALA A 203 18.65 17.32 21.43
C ALA A 203 17.90 15.99 21.67
N GLY A 204 16.88 15.99 22.52
CA GLY A 204 16.02 14.83 22.76
C GLY A 204 15.08 14.57 21.57
N MET A 205 14.54 15.62 20.97
CA MET A 205 13.76 15.54 19.74
C MET A 205 14.62 15.01 18.59
N GLU A 206 15.84 15.51 18.43
CA GLU A 206 16.79 15.01 17.42
C GLU A 206 17.14 13.53 17.62
N ARG A 207 17.39 13.11 18.87
CA ARG A 207 17.62 11.71 19.21
C ARG A 207 16.43 10.85 18.82
N ASP A 208 15.21 11.32 19.07
CA ASP A 208 13.97 10.62 18.77
C ASP A 208 13.54 10.73 17.29
N GLY A 209 14.44 11.19 16.41
CA GLY A 209 14.25 11.17 14.96
C GLY A 209 13.62 12.44 14.36
N VAL A 210 13.33 13.46 15.17
CA VAL A 210 12.86 14.75 14.66
C VAL A 210 14.01 15.42 13.90
N THR A 211 13.80 15.73 12.63
CA THR A 211 14.77 16.47 11.82
C THR A 211 14.67 17.97 12.15
N PRO A 212 15.77 18.65 12.52
CA PRO A 212 15.75 20.07 12.83
C PRO A 212 15.45 20.94 11.61
N LYS A 213 16.14 20.69 10.49
CA LYS A 213 16.09 21.57 9.31
C LYS A 213 14.92 21.19 8.39
N PRO A 214 13.96 22.09 8.16
CA PRO A 214 12.86 21.83 7.23
C PRO A 214 13.33 21.81 5.77
N PRO A 215 12.56 21.17 4.88
CA PRO A 215 12.67 21.40 3.44
C PRO A 215 12.47 22.88 3.07
N ALA A 216 13.01 23.28 1.92
CA ALA A 216 12.85 24.65 1.42
C ALA A 216 11.37 25.03 1.28
N GLY A 217 11.00 26.23 1.75
CA GLY A 217 9.64 26.76 1.68
C GLY A 217 8.71 26.33 2.82
N ARG A 218 9.19 25.56 3.80
CA ARG A 218 8.41 25.17 4.99
C ARG A 218 8.96 25.83 6.25
N GLY A 219 8.07 26.38 7.08
CA GLY A 219 8.44 26.99 8.37
C GLY A 219 8.89 25.95 9.40
N GLU A 220 9.89 26.29 10.21
CA GLU A 220 10.49 25.39 11.21
C GLU A 220 9.49 24.88 12.25
N ARG A 221 8.69 25.79 12.84
CA ARG A 221 7.67 25.44 13.85
C ARG A 221 6.65 24.43 13.33
N SER A 222 6.15 24.65 12.11
CA SER A 222 5.21 23.75 11.44
C SER A 222 5.85 22.39 11.12
N TRP A 223 7.12 22.40 10.71
CA TRP A 223 7.87 21.18 10.44
C TRP A 223 8.11 20.32 11.69
N TRP A 224 8.44 20.93 12.83
CA TRP A 224 8.60 20.18 14.08
C TRP A 224 7.26 19.67 14.61
N LEU A 225 6.22 20.51 14.61
CA LEU A 225 4.87 20.10 14.99
C LEU A 225 4.40 18.89 14.17
N GLY A 226 4.52 18.96 12.85
CA GLY A 226 4.10 17.89 11.95
C GLY A 226 4.77 16.56 12.27
N GLN A 227 6.07 16.57 12.55
CA GLN A 227 6.82 15.36 12.93
C GLN A 227 6.39 14.79 14.29
N LEU A 228 6.16 15.66 15.30
CA LEU A 228 5.70 15.23 16.62
C LEU A 228 4.30 14.61 16.57
N VAL A 229 3.37 15.28 15.88
CA VAL A 229 1.98 14.81 15.73
C VAL A 229 1.93 13.51 14.93
N GLU A 230 2.76 13.40 13.90
CA GLU A 230 2.87 12.19 13.08
C GLU A 230 3.45 11.00 13.85
N ALA A 231 4.43 11.23 14.73
CA ALA A 231 5.10 10.18 15.49
C ALA A 231 4.35 9.76 16.77
N ALA A 232 3.34 10.54 17.20
CA ALA A 232 2.53 10.21 18.36
C ALA A 232 1.50 9.09 18.06
N PRO A 233 1.27 8.15 19.00
CA PRO A 233 0.13 7.22 18.94
C PRO A 233 -1.18 7.97 18.76
N LEU A 234 -2.02 7.50 17.84
CA LEU A 234 -3.32 8.12 17.59
C LEU A 234 -4.28 8.01 18.79
N THR A 235 -4.06 7.01 19.64
CA THR A 235 -4.74 6.82 20.93
C THR A 235 -4.50 7.97 21.92
N THR A 236 -3.44 8.78 21.72
CA THR A 236 -3.15 9.99 22.52
C THR A 236 -4.29 11.01 22.45
N TRP A 237 -4.90 11.16 21.27
CA TRP A 237 -5.73 12.32 20.97
C TRP A 237 -7.11 12.26 21.61
N GLN A 238 -7.69 11.07 21.76
CA GLN A 238 -9.02 10.92 22.37
C GLN A 238 -9.06 11.44 23.81
N PRO A 239 -8.22 10.95 24.75
CA PRO A 239 -8.20 11.49 26.12
C PRO A 239 -7.74 12.95 26.14
N ARG A 240 -6.76 13.32 25.30
CA ARG A 240 -6.21 14.68 25.27
C ARG A 240 -7.22 15.74 24.81
N LEU A 241 -8.13 15.36 23.91
CA LEU A 241 -9.07 16.25 23.26
C LEU A 241 -10.52 15.95 23.70
N GLY A 242 -10.70 15.57 24.97
CA GLY A 242 -12.01 15.52 25.63
C GLY A 242 -12.82 14.24 25.42
N ASN A 243 -12.14 13.08 25.30
CA ASN A 243 -12.73 11.75 25.06
C ASN A 243 -13.61 11.67 23.81
N ARG A 244 -13.30 12.49 22.80
CA ARG A 244 -13.97 12.51 21.51
C ARG A 244 -13.57 11.30 20.66
N THR A 245 -14.48 10.89 19.78
CA THR A 245 -14.20 9.95 18.70
C THR A 245 -13.27 10.59 17.65
N PRO A 246 -12.54 9.81 16.84
CA PRO A 246 -11.70 10.37 15.77
C PRO A 246 -12.46 11.31 14.82
N ALA A 247 -13.71 10.98 14.48
CA ALA A 247 -14.55 11.82 13.62
C ALA A 247 -14.87 13.17 14.26
N GLU A 248 -15.22 13.18 15.55
CA GLU A 248 -15.46 14.41 16.30
C GLU A 248 -14.20 15.26 16.41
N ILE A 249 -13.01 14.65 16.60
CA ILE A 249 -11.73 15.37 16.66
C ILE A 249 -11.42 16.04 15.32
N VAL A 250 -11.51 15.30 14.21
CA VAL A 250 -11.24 15.81 12.85
C VAL A 250 -12.22 16.91 12.43
N ALA A 251 -13.45 16.88 12.97
CA ALA A 251 -14.48 17.89 12.72
C ALA A 251 -14.27 19.19 13.53
N LEU A 252 -13.41 19.21 14.55
CA LEU A 252 -13.16 20.43 15.31
C LEU A 252 -12.54 21.51 14.42
N PRO A 253 -12.97 22.78 14.54
CA PRO A 253 -12.26 23.89 13.94
C PRO A 253 -10.85 23.97 14.54
N VAL A 254 -9.89 24.43 13.74
CA VAL A 254 -8.49 24.62 14.16
C VAL A 254 -8.14 26.08 13.96
N ALA A 255 -7.63 26.72 15.02
CA ALA A 255 -7.21 28.11 14.99
C ALA A 255 -5.91 28.32 14.18
N ASP A 256 -5.63 29.58 13.83
CA ASP A 256 -4.36 30.07 13.28
C ASP A 256 -3.83 29.28 12.07
N ASP A 257 -4.72 28.82 11.20
CA ASP A 257 -4.41 28.09 9.95
C ASP A 257 -3.63 26.77 10.13
N TRP A 258 -3.63 26.18 11.34
CA TRP A 258 -2.93 24.92 11.62
C TRP A 258 -3.62 23.65 11.09
N ARG A 259 -4.85 23.78 10.57
CA ARG A 259 -5.69 22.63 10.17
C ARG A 259 -4.98 21.70 9.19
N SER A 260 -4.36 22.27 8.15
CA SER A 260 -3.72 21.49 7.09
C SER A 260 -2.54 20.67 7.62
N GLU A 261 -1.71 21.26 8.48
CA GLU A 261 -0.56 20.57 9.05
C GLU A 261 -0.96 19.47 10.03
N LEU A 262 -1.94 19.73 10.91
CA LEU A 262 -2.47 18.71 11.84
C LEU A 262 -3.09 17.54 11.09
N HIS A 263 -3.98 17.81 10.13
CA HIS A 263 -4.65 16.76 9.38
C HIS A 263 -3.66 15.95 8.55
N ALA A 264 -2.67 16.59 7.92
CA ALA A 264 -1.63 15.89 7.17
C ALA A 264 -0.79 14.97 8.08
N ALA A 265 -0.43 15.45 9.29
CA ALA A 265 0.30 14.64 10.27
C ALA A 265 -0.53 13.46 10.78
N TRP A 266 -1.82 13.67 11.09
CA TRP A 266 -2.74 12.58 11.45
C TRP A 266 -2.96 11.58 10.31
N CYS A 267 -3.00 12.02 9.05
CA CYS A 267 -3.07 11.11 7.90
C CYS A 267 -1.85 10.19 7.85
N ARG A 268 -0.64 10.74 8.01
CA ARG A 268 0.59 9.94 8.02
C ARG A 268 0.65 9.00 9.21
N ALA A 269 0.22 9.44 10.40
CA ALA A 269 0.08 8.59 11.59
C ALA A 269 -0.92 7.44 11.38
N ALA A 270 -2.10 7.72 10.80
CA ALA A 270 -3.14 6.73 10.53
C ALA A 270 -2.67 5.67 9.53
N VAL A 271 -1.94 6.08 8.48
CA VAL A 271 -1.33 5.14 7.53
C VAL A 271 -0.28 4.27 8.21
N ARG A 272 0.62 4.88 9.01
CA ARG A 272 1.70 4.15 9.71
C ARG A 272 1.14 3.12 10.69
N GLN A 273 0.19 3.53 11.51
CA GLN A 273 -0.42 2.70 12.56
C GLN A 273 -1.53 1.78 12.01
N ARG A 274 -1.89 1.93 10.72
CA ARG A 274 -3.01 1.23 10.06
C ARG A 274 -4.33 1.37 10.83
N ASP A 275 -4.57 2.55 11.40
CA ASP A 275 -5.74 2.82 12.22
C ASP A 275 -6.98 3.07 11.35
N VAL A 276 -7.93 2.14 11.40
CA VAL A 276 -9.16 2.15 10.60
C VAL A 276 -10.08 3.30 11.00
N ALA A 277 -10.19 3.60 12.30
CA ALA A 277 -11.14 4.60 12.80
C ALA A 277 -10.70 6.02 12.42
N TRP A 278 -9.40 6.30 12.56
CA TRP A 278 -8.80 7.56 12.11
C TRP A 278 -8.79 7.70 10.60
N SER A 279 -8.49 6.63 9.87
CA SER A 279 -8.51 6.68 8.41
C SER A 279 -9.91 6.99 7.88
N ARG A 280 -10.95 6.39 8.47
CA ARG A 280 -12.36 6.72 8.15
C ARG A 280 -12.69 8.17 8.45
N ALA A 281 -12.31 8.68 9.63
CA ALA A 281 -12.55 10.06 10.03
C ALA A 281 -11.88 11.08 9.10
N LEU A 282 -10.60 10.84 8.75
CA LEU A 282 -9.80 11.72 7.89
C LEU A 282 -10.22 11.66 6.41
N LEU A 283 -10.70 10.50 5.93
CA LEU A 283 -11.28 10.38 4.59
C LEU A 283 -12.60 11.14 4.47
N GLY A 284 -13.40 11.14 5.55
CA GLY A 284 -14.71 11.80 5.58
C GLY A 284 -15.69 11.20 4.54
N THR A 285 -16.70 11.98 4.18
CA THR A 285 -17.69 11.57 3.19
C THR A 285 -17.14 11.73 1.76
N PRO A 286 -17.29 10.72 0.88
CA PRO A 286 -16.78 10.78 -0.48
C PRO A 286 -17.26 12.00 -1.28
N ALA A 287 -18.50 12.45 -1.05
CA ALA A 287 -19.11 13.58 -1.75
C ALA A 287 -18.73 14.96 -1.20
N SER A 288 -17.86 15.04 -0.19
CA SER A 288 -17.44 16.33 0.35
C SER A 288 -16.71 17.14 -0.73
N PRO A 289 -16.98 18.46 -0.89
CA PRO A 289 -16.21 19.30 -1.80
C PRO A 289 -14.71 19.33 -1.44
N ASP A 290 -14.38 19.19 -0.14
CA ASP A 290 -13.01 19.06 0.36
C ASP A 290 -12.35 17.72 -0.03
N ALA A 291 -13.10 16.76 -0.58
CA ALA A 291 -12.54 15.49 -1.04
C ALA A 291 -11.84 15.62 -2.41
N ALA A 292 -12.14 16.65 -3.21
CA ALA A 292 -11.53 16.90 -4.52
C ALA A 292 -11.00 18.33 -4.72
N GLY A 293 -11.30 19.26 -3.80
CA GLY A 293 -10.96 20.68 -3.94
C GLY A 293 -9.51 21.06 -3.56
N PRO A 294 -9.10 22.31 -3.82
CA PRO A 294 -7.82 22.86 -3.39
C PRO A 294 -7.69 22.83 -1.86
N GLY A 295 -6.66 22.15 -1.33
CA GLY A 295 -6.46 21.94 0.11
C GLY A 295 -6.91 20.57 0.62
N ALA A 296 -7.50 19.74 -0.24
CA ALA A 296 -7.76 18.34 0.03
C ALA A 296 -6.43 17.57 0.26
N VAL A 297 -6.48 16.54 1.11
CA VAL A 297 -5.42 15.51 1.22
C VAL A 297 -5.02 15.04 -0.18
N SER A 298 -3.75 14.77 -0.47
CA SER A 298 -3.38 14.36 -1.83
C SER A 298 -4.06 13.02 -2.21
N LEU A 299 -4.33 12.79 -3.50
CA LEU A 299 -4.96 11.53 -3.95
C LEU A 299 -4.13 10.29 -3.55
N ALA A 300 -2.80 10.44 -3.54
CA ALA A 300 -1.87 9.41 -3.08
C ALA A 300 -1.99 9.12 -1.57
N GLU A 301 -2.17 10.15 -0.73
CA GLU A 301 -2.43 9.96 0.70
C GLU A 301 -3.81 9.33 0.95
N ARG A 302 -4.84 9.75 0.20
CA ARG A 302 -6.15 9.09 0.23
C ARG A 302 -6.07 7.61 -0.10
N ALA A 303 -5.33 7.25 -1.15
CA ALA A 303 -5.13 5.85 -1.52
C ALA A 303 -4.49 5.04 -0.37
N LYS A 304 -3.52 5.63 0.35
CA LYS A 304 -2.90 5.01 1.53
C LYS A 304 -3.88 4.86 2.70
N LEU A 305 -4.71 5.86 2.98
CA LEU A 305 -5.74 5.77 4.03
C LEU A 305 -6.78 4.70 3.69
N LEU A 306 -7.26 4.66 2.45
CA LEU A 306 -8.20 3.63 1.97
C LEU A 306 -7.63 2.22 2.10
N ALA A 307 -6.33 2.04 1.90
CA ALA A 307 -5.66 0.75 2.03
C ALA A 307 -5.71 0.20 3.47
N SER A 308 -5.94 1.03 4.49
CA SER A 308 -6.16 0.59 5.87
C SER A 308 -7.58 0.06 6.12
N LEU A 309 -8.57 0.51 5.34
CA LEU A 309 -9.97 0.12 5.53
C LEU A 309 -10.23 -1.34 5.10
N PRO A 310 -11.27 -1.99 5.64
CA PRO A 310 -11.78 -3.25 5.10
C PRO A 310 -12.11 -3.12 3.60
N ALA A 311 -11.93 -4.22 2.86
CA ALA A 311 -12.08 -4.21 1.39
C ALA A 311 -13.45 -3.74 0.91
N ALA A 312 -14.54 -4.15 1.58
CA ALA A 312 -15.90 -3.74 1.25
C ALA A 312 -16.10 -2.24 1.47
N GLU A 313 -15.70 -1.73 2.64
CA GLU A 313 -15.82 -0.30 2.98
C GLU A 313 -15.00 0.58 2.03
N ARG A 314 -13.78 0.15 1.67
CA ARG A 314 -12.97 0.83 0.65
C ARG A 314 -13.69 0.90 -0.69
N ALA A 315 -14.31 -0.20 -1.13
CA ALA A 315 -15.05 -0.24 -2.39
C ALA A 315 -16.25 0.71 -2.37
N ASP A 316 -17.01 0.73 -1.28
CA ASP A 316 -18.14 1.65 -1.10
C ASP A 316 -17.72 3.11 -1.13
N TRP A 317 -16.63 3.44 -0.43
CA TRP A 317 -16.10 4.81 -0.40
C TRP A 317 -15.67 5.28 -1.79
N VAL A 318 -14.92 4.45 -2.52
CA VAL A 318 -14.46 4.79 -3.88
C VAL A 318 -15.64 4.86 -4.86
N ALA A 319 -16.64 3.99 -4.74
CA ALA A 319 -17.86 4.07 -5.52
C ALA A 319 -18.60 5.40 -5.30
N GLY A 320 -18.74 5.83 -4.04
CA GLY A 320 -19.31 7.13 -3.70
C GLY A 320 -18.49 8.31 -4.22
N PHE A 321 -17.16 8.19 -4.22
CA PHE A 321 -16.26 9.21 -4.74
C PHE A 321 -16.41 9.37 -6.26
N ILE A 322 -16.48 8.25 -6.99
CA ILE A 322 -16.75 8.24 -8.43
C ILE A 322 -18.10 8.90 -8.73
N ALA A 323 -19.14 8.57 -7.97
CA ALA A 323 -20.47 9.14 -8.16
C ALA A 323 -20.51 10.67 -7.94
N ALA A 324 -19.69 11.19 -7.02
CA ALA A 324 -19.67 12.61 -6.69
C ALA A 324 -18.74 13.44 -7.59
N HIS A 325 -17.56 12.92 -7.93
CA HIS A 325 -16.49 13.69 -8.59
C HIS A 325 -16.15 13.19 -10.00
N GLY A 326 -16.69 12.03 -10.39
CA GLY A 326 -16.43 11.41 -11.68
C GLY A 326 -15.27 10.42 -11.66
N LEU A 327 -15.26 9.58 -12.70
CA LEU A 327 -14.34 8.46 -12.84
C LEU A 327 -12.88 8.89 -13.10
N SER A 328 -12.66 10.04 -13.75
CA SER A 328 -11.31 10.56 -14.03
C SER A 328 -10.54 10.85 -12.75
N GLU A 329 -11.21 11.39 -11.74
CA GLU A 329 -10.62 11.78 -10.46
C GLU A 329 -10.27 10.56 -9.58
N ALA A 330 -10.90 9.41 -9.84
CA ALA A 330 -10.77 8.21 -9.00
C ALA A 330 -9.64 7.26 -9.44
N PHE A 331 -8.94 7.52 -10.54
CA PHE A 331 -8.04 6.54 -11.18
C PHE A 331 -6.99 5.94 -10.23
N GLN A 332 -6.34 6.76 -9.39
CA GLN A 332 -5.35 6.25 -8.43
C GLN A 332 -5.99 5.44 -7.29
N LEU A 333 -7.24 5.75 -6.92
CA LEU A 333 -7.97 5.08 -5.84
C LEU A 333 -8.42 3.68 -6.25
N LEU A 334 -8.72 3.47 -7.53
CA LEU A 334 -9.04 2.16 -8.09
C LEU A 334 -7.90 1.15 -7.87
N GLY A 335 -6.64 1.61 -7.88
CA GLY A 335 -5.45 0.77 -7.73
C GLY A 335 -5.26 0.16 -6.33
N VAL A 336 -5.91 0.70 -5.30
CA VAL A 336 -5.85 0.16 -3.92
C VAL A 336 -7.05 -0.73 -3.58
N CYS A 337 -8.07 -0.79 -4.44
CA CYS A 337 -9.26 -1.60 -4.21
C CYS A 337 -8.94 -3.10 -4.35
N ALA A 338 -9.62 -3.92 -3.54
CA ALA A 338 -9.47 -5.38 -3.64
C ALA A 338 -9.92 -5.87 -5.01
N VAL A 339 -9.29 -6.94 -5.50
CA VAL A 339 -9.64 -7.57 -6.79
C VAL A 339 -10.20 -8.98 -6.54
N PRO A 340 -11.31 -9.38 -7.20
CA PRO A 340 -12.16 -8.53 -8.04
C PRO A 340 -12.82 -7.38 -7.25
N TRP A 341 -13.12 -6.27 -7.94
CA TRP A 341 -13.83 -5.13 -7.37
C TRP A 341 -15.20 -5.60 -6.86
N ALA A 342 -15.53 -5.23 -5.63
CA ALA A 342 -16.85 -5.49 -5.08
C ALA A 342 -17.94 -4.80 -5.91
N GLU A 343 -19.16 -5.36 -5.86
CA GLU A 343 -20.30 -4.94 -6.68
C GLU A 343 -20.53 -3.41 -6.70
N PRO A 344 -20.51 -2.68 -5.56
CA PRO A 344 -20.76 -1.23 -5.57
C PRO A 344 -19.73 -0.46 -6.41
N LEU A 345 -18.46 -0.84 -6.32
CA LEU A 345 -17.38 -0.22 -7.09
C LEU A 345 -17.45 -0.61 -8.57
N GLY A 346 -17.65 -1.90 -8.86
CA GLY A 346 -17.79 -2.37 -10.24
C GLY A 346 -18.94 -1.66 -10.96
N ARG A 347 -20.09 -1.55 -10.28
CA ARG A 347 -21.27 -0.80 -10.74
C ARG A 347 -20.94 0.67 -11.01
N ALA A 348 -20.33 1.38 -10.06
CA ALA A 348 -20.01 2.80 -10.23
C ALA A 348 -19.07 3.07 -11.42
N VAL A 349 -18.10 2.19 -11.66
CA VAL A 349 -17.20 2.28 -12.83
C VAL A 349 -17.97 2.04 -14.12
N VAL A 350 -18.78 0.97 -14.19
CA VAL A 350 -19.58 0.65 -15.39
C VAL A 350 -20.59 1.75 -15.70
N ASP A 351 -21.28 2.26 -14.69
CA ASP A 351 -22.27 3.33 -14.85
C ASP A 351 -21.58 4.62 -15.35
N SER A 352 -20.40 4.95 -14.83
CA SER A 352 -19.63 6.11 -15.30
C SER A 352 -19.15 5.97 -16.75
N LEU A 353 -18.71 4.77 -17.15
CA LEU A 353 -18.36 4.49 -18.55
C LEU A 353 -19.58 4.57 -19.46
N ASN A 354 -20.75 4.10 -19.01
CA ASN A 354 -21.98 4.23 -19.77
C ASN A 354 -22.43 5.68 -19.90
N ILE A 355 -22.33 6.48 -18.83
CA ILE A 355 -22.62 7.93 -18.90
C ILE A 355 -21.69 8.62 -19.91
N ALA A 356 -20.40 8.27 -19.94
CA ALA A 356 -19.46 8.82 -20.92
C ALA A 356 -19.78 8.39 -22.36
N ARG A 357 -20.23 7.15 -22.55
CA ARG A 357 -20.76 6.63 -23.83
C ARG A 357 -21.98 7.42 -24.29
N ASP A 358 -22.97 7.59 -23.42
CA ASP A 358 -24.22 8.30 -23.73
C ASP A 358 -23.98 9.80 -23.99
N ALA A 359 -22.95 10.38 -23.35
CA ALA A 359 -22.49 11.74 -23.61
C ALA A 359 -21.72 11.92 -24.93
N GLY A 360 -21.48 10.84 -25.70
CA GLY A 360 -20.77 10.91 -26.98
C GLY A 360 -19.26 11.17 -26.87
N SER A 361 -18.67 10.91 -25.70
CA SER A 361 -17.21 10.98 -25.51
C SER A 361 -16.53 9.84 -26.27
N TYR A 362 -15.21 9.92 -26.49
CA TYR A 362 -14.48 8.79 -27.06
C TYR A 362 -13.97 7.81 -25.99
N PRO A 363 -13.97 6.48 -26.26
CA PRO A 363 -13.52 5.48 -25.29
C PRO A 363 -12.05 5.59 -24.89
N TRP A 364 -11.16 6.08 -25.77
CA TRP A 364 -9.72 6.15 -25.47
C TRP A 364 -9.36 7.14 -24.36
N SER A 365 -10.21 8.15 -24.12
CA SER A 365 -10.12 9.01 -22.94
C SER A 365 -10.23 8.23 -21.62
N PHE A 366 -10.80 7.01 -21.68
CA PHE A 366 -10.97 6.10 -20.55
C PHE A 366 -10.12 4.82 -20.69
N SER A 367 -9.17 4.76 -21.63
CA SER A 367 -8.37 3.57 -21.91
C SER A 367 -7.67 2.98 -20.67
N GLY A 368 -7.14 3.85 -19.79
CA GLY A 368 -6.55 3.42 -18.51
C GLY A 368 -7.55 2.72 -17.59
N VAL A 369 -8.77 3.28 -17.46
CA VAL A 369 -9.83 2.68 -16.64
C VAL A 369 -10.38 1.42 -17.27
N MET A 370 -10.57 1.39 -18.59
CA MET A 370 -10.99 0.18 -19.32
C MET A 370 -10.00 -0.97 -19.10
N GLY A 371 -8.69 -0.70 -19.16
CA GLY A 371 -7.68 -1.70 -18.84
C GLY A 371 -7.75 -2.19 -17.38
N LEU A 372 -8.07 -1.32 -16.43
CA LEU A 372 -8.34 -1.74 -15.04
C LEU A 372 -9.62 -2.58 -14.95
N ALA A 373 -10.72 -2.16 -15.60
CA ALA A 373 -11.99 -2.88 -15.61
C ALA A 373 -11.84 -4.30 -16.18
N GLU A 374 -11.08 -4.47 -17.27
CA GLU A 374 -10.76 -5.78 -17.85
C GLU A 374 -10.10 -6.73 -16.82
N ARG A 375 -9.24 -6.20 -15.94
CA ARG A 375 -8.49 -6.98 -14.93
C ARG A 375 -9.20 -7.11 -13.59
N CYS A 376 -10.00 -6.13 -13.21
CA CYS A 376 -10.46 -5.93 -11.84
C CYS A 376 -11.96 -6.14 -11.66
N LEU A 377 -12.81 -5.96 -12.69
CA LEU A 377 -14.24 -6.26 -12.54
C LEU A 377 -14.47 -7.73 -12.18
N ASP A 378 -15.54 -8.01 -11.44
CA ASP A 378 -15.98 -9.39 -11.24
C ASP A 378 -16.46 -9.97 -12.60
N PRO A 379 -15.99 -11.16 -12.99
CA PRO A 379 -16.49 -11.86 -14.17
C PRO A 379 -18.02 -11.98 -14.27
N SER A 380 -18.76 -11.97 -13.15
CA SER A 380 -20.23 -12.01 -13.15
C SER A 380 -20.87 -10.79 -13.82
N GLU A 381 -20.18 -9.66 -13.90
CA GLU A 381 -20.69 -8.43 -14.54
C GLU A 381 -20.81 -8.55 -16.06
N ALA A 382 -20.26 -9.62 -16.68
CA ALA A 382 -20.34 -9.83 -18.12
C ALA A 382 -21.78 -9.81 -18.63
N VAL A 383 -22.72 -10.43 -17.91
CA VAL A 383 -24.14 -10.50 -18.30
C VAL A 383 -24.77 -9.12 -18.34
N ARG A 384 -24.47 -8.26 -17.36
CA ARG A 384 -24.98 -6.89 -17.31
C ARG A 384 -24.42 -6.03 -18.44
N LEU A 385 -23.14 -6.21 -18.74
CA LEU A 385 -22.43 -5.43 -19.76
C LEU A 385 -22.83 -5.77 -21.20
N GLU A 386 -23.47 -6.93 -21.44
CA GLU A 386 -23.97 -7.31 -22.76
C GLU A 386 -24.92 -6.26 -23.35
N ALA A 387 -25.79 -5.66 -22.53
CA ALA A 387 -26.69 -4.59 -22.95
C ALA A 387 -25.95 -3.34 -23.49
N LEU A 388 -24.70 -3.11 -23.05
CA LEU A 388 -23.89 -1.95 -23.44
C LEU A 388 -23.07 -2.18 -24.72
N THR A 389 -23.13 -3.38 -25.29
CA THR A 389 -22.44 -3.73 -26.54
C THR A 389 -23.17 -3.27 -27.80
N ALA A 390 -24.40 -2.74 -27.66
CA ALA A 390 -25.14 -2.15 -28.77
C ALA A 390 -24.59 -0.76 -29.12
N ILE A 391 -24.63 -0.40 -30.40
CA ILE A 391 -24.29 0.96 -30.84
C ILE A 391 -25.38 1.89 -30.27
N PRO A 392 -25.02 2.91 -29.46
CA PRO A 392 -25.97 3.88 -28.96
C PRO A 392 -26.46 4.79 -30.09
N ASP A 393 -27.64 5.39 -29.93
CA ASP A 393 -28.08 6.47 -30.81
C ASP A 393 -27.09 7.64 -30.73
N GLU A 394 -26.73 8.25 -31.87
CA GLU A 394 -25.78 9.36 -31.91
C GLU A 394 -26.48 10.68 -31.55
N PRO A 395 -26.17 11.34 -30.42
CA PRO A 395 -26.71 12.68 -30.14
C PRO A 395 -26.14 13.73 -31.11
N GLU A 396 -26.88 14.83 -31.33
CA GLU A 396 -26.48 15.91 -32.27
C GLU A 396 -25.10 16.52 -31.96
N ASN A 397 -24.66 16.45 -30.71
CA ASN A 397 -23.36 16.96 -30.24
C ASN A 397 -22.31 15.84 -30.04
N ALA A 398 -22.58 14.62 -30.51
CA ALA A 398 -21.65 13.49 -30.37
C ALA A 398 -20.40 13.68 -31.21
N SER A 399 -19.31 13.07 -30.78
CA SER A 399 -18.16 12.90 -31.66
C SER A 399 -18.48 11.85 -32.74
N PRO A 400 -18.23 12.10 -34.03
CA PRO A 400 -18.60 11.19 -35.11
C PRO A 400 -18.03 9.77 -34.92
N GLY A 401 -18.88 8.74 -34.98
CA GLY A 401 -18.46 7.34 -34.89
C GLY A 401 -18.08 6.87 -33.47
N ALA A 402 -18.20 7.73 -32.44
CA ALA A 402 -17.91 7.36 -31.06
C ALA A 402 -18.76 6.17 -30.56
N GLY A 403 -20.02 6.08 -31.00
CA GLY A 403 -20.91 4.97 -30.64
C GLY A 403 -20.40 3.61 -31.08
N GLY A 404 -19.83 3.52 -32.29
CA GLY A 404 -19.20 2.30 -32.80
C GLY A 404 -17.99 1.87 -31.98
N TYR A 405 -17.11 2.83 -31.66
CA TYR A 405 -15.94 2.57 -30.81
C TYR A 405 -16.32 2.12 -29.38
N TRP A 406 -17.38 2.69 -28.80
CA TRP A 406 -17.88 2.23 -27.49
C TRP A 406 -18.43 0.82 -27.55
N SER A 407 -19.20 0.49 -28.58
CA SER A 407 -19.70 -0.86 -28.82
C SER A 407 -18.54 -1.87 -28.86
N GLU A 408 -17.50 -1.59 -29.66
CA GLU A 408 -16.29 -2.45 -29.74
C GLU A 408 -15.57 -2.57 -28.38
N ALA A 409 -15.43 -1.47 -27.65
CA ALA A 409 -14.79 -1.44 -26.35
C ALA A 409 -15.54 -2.31 -25.31
N PHE A 410 -16.87 -2.21 -25.25
CA PHE A 410 -17.68 -3.05 -24.37
C PHE A 410 -17.70 -4.52 -24.82
N GLN A 411 -17.71 -4.81 -26.12
CA GLN A 411 -17.60 -6.19 -26.63
C GLN A 411 -16.29 -6.85 -26.19
N ARG A 412 -15.18 -6.12 -26.29
CA ARG A 412 -13.87 -6.60 -25.83
C ARG A 412 -13.86 -6.83 -24.31
N LEU A 413 -14.45 -5.93 -23.53
CA LEU A 413 -14.57 -6.08 -22.08
C LEU A 413 -15.39 -7.32 -21.71
N VAL A 414 -16.58 -7.49 -22.28
CA VAL A 414 -17.45 -8.67 -22.05
C VAL A 414 -16.72 -9.97 -22.42
N THR A 415 -16.05 -10.00 -23.58
CA THR A 415 -15.27 -11.16 -24.02
C THR A 415 -14.18 -11.52 -23.00
N THR A 416 -13.49 -10.50 -22.47
CA THR A 416 -12.44 -10.70 -21.46
C THR A 416 -13.01 -11.22 -20.14
N LEU A 417 -14.16 -10.69 -19.69
CA LEU A 417 -14.81 -11.16 -18.45
C LEU A 417 -15.31 -12.59 -18.57
N ARG A 418 -15.92 -12.98 -19.70
CA ARG A 418 -16.33 -14.37 -19.96
C ARG A 418 -15.14 -15.32 -19.97
N LEU A 419 -14.02 -14.93 -20.58
CA LEU A 419 -12.79 -15.73 -20.55
C LEU A 419 -12.22 -15.86 -19.12
N ARG A 420 -12.28 -14.79 -18.31
CA ARG A 420 -11.89 -14.84 -16.90
C ARG A 420 -12.84 -15.73 -16.07
N ALA A 421 -14.13 -15.76 -16.38
CA ALA A 421 -15.09 -16.67 -15.77
C ALA A 421 -14.75 -18.13 -16.10
N ALA A 422 -14.51 -18.44 -17.39
CA ALA A 422 -14.10 -19.77 -17.82
C ALA A 422 -12.80 -20.25 -17.13
N ILE A 423 -11.80 -19.37 -17.00
CA ILE A 423 -10.57 -19.67 -16.24
C ILE A 423 -10.87 -20.05 -14.78
N ARG A 424 -11.82 -19.36 -14.13
CA ARG A 424 -12.21 -19.68 -12.74
C ARG A 424 -12.88 -21.04 -12.64
N ASP A 425 -13.71 -21.38 -13.62
CA ASP A 425 -14.46 -22.64 -13.70
C ASP A 425 -13.57 -23.84 -14.03
N GLU A 426 -12.51 -23.63 -14.84
CA GLU A 426 -11.52 -24.67 -15.17
C GLU A 426 -10.64 -25.11 -13.99
N LEU A 427 -10.50 -24.26 -12.96
CA LEU A 427 -9.64 -24.49 -11.80
C LEU A 427 -10.46 -24.63 -10.51
N PRO A 428 -11.45 -25.53 -10.36
CA PRO A 428 -12.33 -25.54 -9.18
C PRO A 428 -11.54 -25.56 -7.84
N PRO A 429 -12.09 -25.01 -6.74
CA PRO A 429 -11.46 -25.15 -5.42
C PRO A 429 -11.26 -26.64 -5.10
N PRO A 430 -10.14 -27.00 -4.44
CA PRO A 430 -9.78 -28.39 -4.14
C PRO A 430 -10.77 -29.12 -3.22
#